data_AF-A0A4Z0LDP4-F1
#
_entry.id   AF-A0A4Z0LDP4-F1
#
_cell.length_a   1.000
_cell.length_b   1.000
_cell.length_c   1.000
_cell.angle_alpha   90.00
_cell.angle_beta   90.00
_cell.angle_gamma   90.00
#
_symmetry.space_group_name_H-M   'P 1'
#
loop_
_entity.id
_entity.type
_entity.pdbx_description
1 polymer ?
#
loop_
_entity_poly.entity_id
_entity_poly.type
_entity_poly.pdbx_seq_one_letter_code
_entity_poly.pdbx_strand_id
1 'polypeptide(L)'
;RSHFSADDVQNRFGPFGEPVSVGFVMGLVIGVLAGYDAKAVLQLAVKTAAVMLLMPRVIKPIMDGLTPIAKHARKRLQAKFGGQEFLIGLDPALLLGHTSVVSASLIFIPLTILIAVLVPGNQVLPFGDLATIGFFIAMAVAVHQGNLFRTLISGVIIMGITLWIATQTIGLHTQLAANAGALKAGGQVASLDQGGSPITWLLIQLFTWQNFVGFAVSASIYLAGGLV
;
A
#
# COMPACT_ATOMS: atom_id res chain seq x y z
N ARG A 1 13.01 21.16 -2.64
CA ARG A 1 11.68 20.73 -2.13
C ARG A 1 10.76 20.54 -3.34
N SER A 2 10.54 19.32 -3.83
CA SER A 2 9.66 19.06 -4.98
C SER A 2 8.33 18.47 -4.51
N HIS A 3 7.33 19.34 -4.35
CA HIS A 3 5.92 18.95 -4.31
C HIS A 3 5.49 18.71 -5.76
N PHE A 4 4.98 17.50 -6.03
CA PHE A 4 4.38 17.11 -7.30
C PHE A 4 2.99 16.59 -6.92
N SER A 5 2.08 17.53 -6.61
CA SER A 5 0.64 17.26 -6.56
C SER A 5 0.07 17.38 -7.97
N ALA A 6 -0.99 16.65 -8.31
CA ALA A 6 -1.67 16.81 -9.59
C ALA A 6 -2.08 18.29 -9.83
N ASP A 7 -2.43 19.00 -8.76
CA ASP A 7 -2.78 20.42 -8.79
C ASP A 7 -1.57 21.35 -9.08
N ASP A 8 -0.36 20.98 -8.65
CA ASP A 8 0.87 21.76 -8.93
C ASP A 8 1.36 21.57 -10.38
N VAL A 9 1.14 20.39 -10.95
CA VAL A 9 1.46 20.13 -12.37
C VAL A 9 0.45 20.85 -13.26
N GLN A 10 -0.83 20.88 -12.90
CA GLN A 10 -1.87 21.61 -13.63
C GLN A 10 -1.57 23.12 -13.68
N ASN A 11 -1.11 23.71 -12.57
CA ASN A 11 -0.80 25.14 -12.49
C ASN A 11 0.50 25.55 -13.22
N ARG A 12 1.41 24.61 -13.51
CA ARG A 12 2.73 24.91 -14.13
C ARG A 12 2.90 24.36 -15.55
N PHE A 13 2.10 23.37 -15.98
CA PHE A 13 2.24 22.67 -17.27
C PHE A 13 0.96 22.66 -18.15
N GLY A 14 -0.11 23.35 -17.74
CA GLY A 14 -1.34 23.43 -18.56
C GLY A 14 -1.95 22.03 -18.84
N PRO A 15 -2.38 21.69 -20.07
CA PRO A 15 -3.06 20.42 -20.38
C PRO A 15 -2.25 19.13 -20.09
N PHE A 16 -0.94 19.25 -19.87
CA PHE A 16 -0.08 18.12 -19.46
C PHE A 16 -0.14 17.81 -17.95
N GLY A 17 -0.75 18.68 -17.14
CA GLY A 17 -0.92 18.49 -15.69
C GLY A 17 -2.25 17.88 -15.27
N GLU A 18 -3.14 17.59 -16.21
CA GLU A 18 -4.41 16.94 -15.91
C GLU A 18 -4.14 15.52 -15.36
N PRO A 19 -4.90 15.04 -14.35
CA PRO A 19 -4.68 13.73 -13.72
C PRO A 19 -4.54 12.57 -14.71
N VAL A 20 -5.21 12.66 -15.86
CA VAL A 20 -5.13 11.71 -16.98
C VAL A 20 -3.73 11.69 -17.61
N SER A 21 -3.21 12.87 -17.95
CA SER A 21 -1.88 13.07 -18.54
C SER A 21 -0.78 12.61 -17.59
N VAL A 22 -0.92 12.93 -16.29
CA VAL A 22 0.00 12.47 -15.23
C VAL A 22 -0.02 10.94 -15.12
N GLY A 23 -1.21 10.33 -15.11
CA GLY A 23 -1.36 8.87 -15.05
C GLY A 23 -0.78 8.17 -16.26
N PHE A 24 -0.95 8.74 -17.45
CA PHE A 24 -0.41 8.20 -18.69
C PHE A 24 1.12 8.20 -18.70
N VAL A 25 1.74 9.36 -18.42
CA VAL A 25 3.21 9.50 -18.37
C VAL A 25 3.80 8.58 -17.31
N MET A 26 3.16 8.49 -16.14
CA MET A 26 3.59 7.60 -15.07
C MET A 26 3.54 6.13 -15.50
N GLY A 27 2.43 5.67 -16.09
CA GLY A 27 2.36 4.28 -16.56
C GLY A 27 3.37 3.96 -17.67
N LEU A 28 3.73 4.93 -18.52
CA LEU A 28 4.83 4.77 -19.48
C LEU A 28 6.18 4.59 -18.77
N VAL A 29 6.53 5.49 -17.85
CA VAL A 29 7.81 5.44 -17.12
C VAL A 29 7.93 4.13 -16.34
N ILE A 30 6.87 3.73 -15.64
CA ILE A 30 6.86 2.50 -14.85
C ILE A 30 6.98 1.27 -15.74
N GLY A 31 6.24 1.21 -16.85
CA GLY A 31 6.29 0.08 -17.76
C GLY A 31 7.70 -0.12 -18.34
N VAL A 32 8.38 0.97 -18.71
CA VAL A 32 9.76 0.92 -19.21
C VAL A 32 10.73 0.46 -18.12
N LEU A 33 10.63 1.02 -16.91
CA LEU A 33 11.49 0.64 -15.78
C LEU A 33 11.28 -0.82 -15.35
N ALA A 34 10.06 -1.35 -15.51
CA ALA A 34 9.73 -2.74 -15.23
C ALA A 34 10.18 -3.73 -16.32
N GLY A 35 10.77 -3.25 -17.42
CA GLY A 35 11.23 -4.09 -18.52
C GLY A 35 10.09 -4.72 -19.34
N TYR A 36 8.91 -4.10 -19.35
CA TYR A 36 7.78 -4.58 -20.12
C TYR A 36 7.96 -4.34 -21.62
N ASP A 37 7.29 -5.16 -22.45
CA ASP A 37 7.24 -4.94 -23.90
C ASP A 37 6.39 -3.72 -24.24
N ALA A 38 6.63 -3.12 -25.41
CA ALA A 38 6.00 -1.85 -25.80
C ALA A 38 4.45 -1.88 -25.70
N LYS A 39 3.82 -3.02 -25.96
CA LYS A 39 2.37 -3.18 -25.84
C LYS A 39 1.92 -3.15 -24.38
N ALA A 40 2.59 -3.87 -23.48
CA ALA A 40 2.26 -3.85 -22.05
C ALA A 40 2.54 -2.49 -21.41
N VAL A 41 3.61 -1.79 -21.82
CA VAL A 41 3.90 -0.42 -21.39
C VAL A 41 2.76 0.55 -21.75
N LEU A 42 2.30 0.53 -23.01
CA LEU A 42 1.19 1.36 -23.47
C LEU A 42 -0.14 0.99 -22.78
N GLN A 43 -0.40 -0.29 -22.58
CA GLN A 43 -1.60 -0.73 -21.84
C GLN A 43 -1.58 -0.27 -20.38
N LEU A 44 -0.42 -0.32 -19.72
CA LEU A 44 -0.27 0.18 -18.36
C LEU A 44 -0.53 1.69 -18.32
N ALA A 45 0.08 2.46 -19.22
CA ALA A 45 -0.14 3.90 -19.35
C ALA A 45 -1.63 4.28 -19.50
N VAL A 46 -2.35 3.63 -20.42
CA VAL A 46 -3.77 3.90 -20.65
C VAL A 46 -4.62 3.51 -19.44
N LYS A 47 -4.37 2.34 -18.83
CA LYS A 47 -5.11 1.90 -17.63
C LYS A 47 -4.91 2.86 -16.47
N THR A 48 -3.67 3.29 -16.22
CA THR A 48 -3.35 4.24 -15.15
C THR A 48 -4.01 5.60 -15.39
N ALA A 49 -4.01 6.09 -16.62
CA ALA A 49 -4.68 7.33 -17.00
C ALA A 49 -6.20 7.25 -16.80
N ALA A 50 -6.83 6.15 -17.23
CA ALA A 50 -8.26 5.93 -17.07
C ALA A 50 -8.66 5.86 -15.59
N VAL A 51 -7.85 5.20 -14.76
CA VAL A 51 -8.07 5.12 -13.31
C VAL A 51 -8.01 6.50 -12.67
N MET A 52 -7.01 7.32 -13.01
CA MET A 52 -6.90 8.68 -12.46
C MET A 52 -8.07 9.59 -12.87
N LEU A 53 -8.71 9.32 -14.01
CA LEU A 53 -9.95 10.00 -14.42
C LEU A 53 -11.18 9.49 -13.66
N LEU A 54 -11.32 8.18 -13.52
CA LEU A 54 -12.56 7.55 -13.06
C LEU A 54 -12.65 7.47 -11.54
N MET A 55 -11.54 7.25 -10.82
CA MET A 55 -11.54 7.09 -9.37
C MET A 55 -12.12 8.29 -8.61
N PRO A 56 -11.77 9.55 -8.91
CA PRO A 56 -12.37 10.71 -8.23
C PRO A 56 -13.90 10.74 -8.32
N ARG A 57 -14.47 10.25 -9.43
CA ARG A 57 -15.91 10.24 -9.67
C ARG A 57 -16.62 9.14 -8.88
N VAL A 58 -15.98 7.99 -8.69
CA VAL A 58 -16.55 6.86 -7.93
C VAL A 58 -16.43 7.09 -6.43
N ILE A 59 -15.31 7.66 -5.97
CA ILE A 59 -15.06 7.76 -4.53
C ILE A 59 -15.76 8.96 -3.88
N LYS A 60 -15.96 10.07 -4.62
CA LYS A 60 -16.57 11.28 -4.06
C LYS A 60 -17.92 11.01 -3.37
N PRO A 61 -18.88 10.26 -3.95
CA PRO A 61 -20.11 9.88 -3.26
C PRO A 61 -19.90 9.08 -1.96
N ILE A 62 -18.91 8.19 -1.94
CA ILE A 62 -18.58 7.38 -0.75
C ILE A 62 -18.05 8.29 0.36
N MET A 63 -17.16 9.22 0.01
CA MET A 63 -16.59 10.16 0.99
C MET A 63 -17.61 11.17 1.51
N ASP A 64 -18.50 11.64 0.64
CA ASP A 64 -19.61 12.49 1.03
C ASP A 64 -20.54 11.76 2.01
N GLY A 65 -20.73 10.44 1.85
CA GLY A 65 -21.49 9.59 2.78
C GLY A 65 -20.79 9.33 4.13
N LEU A 66 -19.46 9.18 4.13
CA LEU A 66 -18.68 8.88 5.36
C LEU A 66 -18.34 10.13 6.19
N THR A 67 -18.17 11.28 5.54
CA THR A 67 -17.84 12.56 6.19
C THR A 67 -18.79 12.95 7.35
N PRO A 68 -20.13 12.86 7.21
CA PRO A 68 -21.04 13.19 8.32
C PRO A 68 -20.89 12.26 9.52
N ILE A 69 -20.63 10.96 9.29
CA ILE A 69 -20.39 9.98 10.35
C ILE A 69 -19.13 10.36 11.14
N ALA A 70 -18.03 10.64 10.43
CA ALA A 70 -16.75 11.04 11.03
C ALA A 70 -16.89 12.35 11.85
N LYS A 71 -17.60 13.35 11.33
CA LYS A 71 -17.85 14.62 12.05
C LYS A 71 -18.64 14.41 13.34
N HIS A 72 -19.68 13.58 13.32
CA HIS A 72 -20.47 13.29 14.52
C HIS A 72 -19.68 12.50 15.57
N ALA A 73 -18.90 11.50 15.15
CA ALA A 73 -18.01 10.77 16.05
C ALA A 73 -16.99 11.70 16.72
N ARG A 74 -16.35 12.58 15.93
CA ARG A 74 -15.40 13.58 16.45
C ARG A 74 -16.06 14.53 17.44
N LYS A 75 -17.26 15.05 17.15
CA LYS A 75 -18.00 15.94 18.06
C LYS A 75 -18.34 15.26 19.38
N ARG A 76 -18.77 13.98 19.35
CA ARG A 76 -19.05 13.17 20.55
C ARG A 76 -17.80 12.96 21.41
N LEU A 77 -16.66 12.64 20.79
CA LEU A 77 -15.40 12.42 21.49
C LEU A 77 -14.84 13.73 22.08
N GLN A 78 -14.88 14.81 21.32
CA GLN A 78 -14.38 16.10 21.76
C GLN A 78 -15.22 16.71 22.89
N ALA A 79 -16.54 16.49 22.89
CA ALA A 79 -17.41 16.85 24.00
C ALA A 79 -17.13 16.03 25.29
N LYS A 80 -16.60 14.80 25.14
CA LYS A 80 -16.30 13.90 26.27
C LYS A 80 -14.90 14.11 26.85
N PHE A 81 -13.93 14.54 26.04
CA PHE A 81 -12.50 14.63 26.41
C PHE A 81 -11.91 16.05 26.27
N GLY A 82 -12.71 17.09 26.48
CA GLY A 82 -12.36 18.49 26.16
C GLY A 82 -11.00 18.99 26.70
N GLY A 83 -10.32 19.82 25.90
CA GLY A 83 -9.19 20.65 26.37
C GLY A 83 -7.90 20.60 25.54
N GLN A 84 -7.72 19.62 24.65
CA GLN A 84 -6.52 19.52 23.79
C GLN A 84 -6.89 19.19 22.34
N GLU A 85 -6.04 19.57 21.38
CA GLU A 85 -6.16 19.11 19.99
C GLU A 85 -5.95 17.60 19.93
N PHE A 86 -7.04 16.85 20.07
CA PHE A 86 -7.00 15.39 20.02
C PHE A 86 -6.83 14.94 18.57
N LEU A 87 -5.68 14.34 18.27
CA LEU A 87 -5.46 13.58 17.05
C LEU A 87 -6.12 12.22 17.23
N ILE A 88 -7.27 12.03 16.58
CA ILE A 88 -7.97 10.75 16.57
C ILE A 88 -7.35 9.91 15.46
N GLY A 89 -6.68 8.83 15.84
CA GLY A 89 -6.29 7.79 14.90
C GLY A 89 -7.55 7.18 14.27
N LEU A 90 -7.68 7.32 12.96
CA LEU A 90 -8.81 6.77 12.21
C LEU A 90 -8.35 5.56 11.42
N ASP A 91 -9.28 4.63 11.18
CA ASP A 91 -9.01 3.43 10.40
C ASP A 91 -8.53 3.78 8.97
N PRO A 92 -7.46 3.11 8.46
CA PRO A 92 -6.92 3.39 7.12
C PRO A 92 -7.92 3.11 5.98
N ALA A 93 -9.03 2.39 6.20
CA ALA A 93 -10.11 2.27 5.22
C ALA A 93 -10.65 3.62 4.78
N LEU A 94 -10.60 4.65 5.63
CA LEU A 94 -11.02 6.00 5.25
C LEU A 94 -10.10 6.60 4.17
N LEU A 95 -8.82 6.20 4.13
CA LEU A 95 -7.87 6.67 3.12
C LEU A 95 -8.13 6.03 1.75
N LEU A 96 -8.81 4.88 1.68
CA LEU A 96 -9.32 4.35 0.41
C LEU A 96 -10.37 5.28 -0.22
N GLY A 97 -10.87 6.25 0.55
CA GLY A 97 -11.64 7.39 0.07
C GLY A 97 -10.84 8.40 -0.78
N HIS A 98 -9.51 8.35 -0.74
CA HIS A 98 -8.66 9.33 -1.41
C HIS A 98 -8.24 8.84 -2.80
N THR A 99 -8.35 9.71 -3.79
CA THR A 99 -8.07 9.41 -5.21
C THR A 99 -6.66 8.95 -5.48
N SER A 100 -5.67 9.52 -4.79
CA SER A 100 -4.28 9.06 -4.87
C SER A 100 -4.07 7.65 -4.32
N VAL A 101 -4.79 7.26 -3.25
CA VAL A 101 -4.73 5.91 -2.66
C VAL A 101 -5.40 4.91 -3.60
N VAL A 102 -6.62 5.23 -4.00
CA VAL A 102 -7.26 4.86 -5.28
C VAL A 102 -6.33 4.35 -6.37
N SER A 103 -5.72 5.35 -7.00
CA SER A 103 -4.91 5.20 -8.18
C SER A 103 -3.67 4.38 -7.90
N ALA A 104 -3.00 4.61 -6.76
CA ALA A 104 -1.84 3.82 -6.37
C ALA A 104 -2.20 2.34 -6.22
N SER A 105 -3.28 2.03 -5.49
CA SER A 105 -3.74 0.66 -5.25
C SER A 105 -3.97 -0.10 -6.56
N LEU A 106 -4.66 0.53 -7.52
CA LEU A 106 -4.95 -0.08 -8.81
C LEU A 106 -3.70 -0.33 -9.66
N ILE A 107 -2.68 0.52 -9.58
CA ILE A 107 -1.38 0.27 -10.20
C ILE A 107 -0.65 -0.86 -9.47
N PHE A 108 -0.75 -0.91 -8.14
CA PHE A 108 -0.07 -1.90 -7.32
C PHE A 108 -0.67 -3.30 -7.42
N ILE A 109 -1.93 -3.48 -7.81
CA ILE A 109 -2.51 -4.81 -8.03
C ILE A 109 -1.70 -5.64 -9.05
N PRO A 110 -1.53 -5.20 -10.32
CA PRO A 110 -0.71 -5.95 -11.27
C PRO A 110 0.78 -5.88 -10.94
N LEU A 111 1.25 -4.76 -10.38
CA LEU A 111 2.67 -4.59 -10.06
C LEU A 111 3.11 -5.52 -8.92
N THR A 112 2.26 -5.76 -7.92
CA THR A 112 2.58 -6.67 -6.80
C THR A 112 2.71 -8.10 -7.29
N ILE A 113 1.91 -8.54 -8.26
CA ILE A 113 2.07 -9.86 -8.88
C ILE A 113 3.44 -9.94 -9.57
N LEU A 114 3.85 -8.89 -10.29
CA LEU A 114 5.18 -8.83 -10.89
C LEU A 114 6.29 -8.89 -9.83
N ILE A 115 6.17 -8.07 -8.77
CA ILE A 115 7.13 -8.07 -7.65
C ILE A 115 7.21 -9.46 -7.03
N ALA A 116 6.09 -10.15 -6.84
CA ALA A 116 6.06 -11.51 -6.30
C ALA A 116 6.82 -12.51 -7.18
N VAL A 117 6.81 -12.34 -8.50
CA VAL A 117 7.60 -13.19 -9.41
C VAL A 117 9.08 -12.80 -9.43
N LEU A 118 9.40 -11.51 -9.28
CA LEU A 118 10.78 -11.00 -9.35
C LEU A 118 11.56 -11.12 -8.03
N VAL A 119 10.89 -11.11 -6.87
CA VAL A 119 11.56 -11.17 -5.57
C VAL A 119 12.20 -12.55 -5.39
N PRO A 120 13.54 -12.61 -5.23
CA PRO A 120 14.25 -13.87 -5.12
C PRO A 120 13.85 -14.62 -3.85
N GLY A 121 13.53 -15.91 -4.00
CA GLY A 121 13.12 -16.77 -2.90
C GLY A 121 11.66 -16.62 -2.48
N ASN A 122 10.86 -15.76 -3.12
CA ASN A 122 9.44 -15.62 -2.81
C ASN A 122 8.65 -16.88 -3.16
N GLN A 123 7.82 -17.34 -2.23
CA GLN A 123 6.92 -18.50 -2.41
C GLN A 123 5.44 -18.11 -2.27
N VAL A 124 5.14 -16.83 -2.03
CA VAL A 124 3.78 -16.33 -1.79
C VAL A 124 3.27 -15.58 -3.00
N LEU A 125 2.14 -16.03 -3.54
CA LEU A 125 1.38 -15.30 -4.56
C LEU A 125 0.13 -14.67 -3.91
N PRO A 126 -0.04 -13.34 -3.96
CA PRO A 126 -1.03 -12.63 -3.15
C PRO A 126 -2.45 -12.66 -3.73
N PHE A 127 -2.90 -13.78 -4.31
CA PHE A 127 -4.23 -13.86 -4.94
C PHE A 127 -5.39 -13.58 -3.98
N GLY A 128 -5.28 -14.07 -2.73
CA GLY A 128 -6.28 -13.82 -1.68
C GLY A 128 -6.24 -12.40 -1.12
N ASP A 129 -5.09 -11.72 -1.24
CA ASP A 129 -4.81 -10.43 -0.61
C ASP A 129 -4.78 -9.27 -1.64
N LEU A 130 -5.14 -9.50 -2.91
CA LEU A 130 -5.16 -8.43 -3.93
C LEU A 130 -6.09 -7.28 -3.54
N ALA A 131 -7.21 -7.59 -2.88
CA ALA A 131 -8.18 -6.61 -2.43
C ALA A 131 -7.65 -5.73 -1.27
N THR A 132 -6.66 -6.21 -0.51
CA THR A 132 -6.11 -5.50 0.65
C THR A 132 -4.87 -4.68 0.33
N ILE A 133 -4.31 -4.79 -0.88
CA ILE A 133 -3.15 -4.00 -1.36
C ILE A 133 -3.34 -2.50 -1.12
N GLY A 134 -4.56 -1.99 -1.25
CA GLY A 134 -4.83 -0.57 -1.04
C GLY A 134 -4.56 -0.09 0.40
N PHE A 135 -4.68 -0.97 1.39
CA PHE A 135 -4.35 -0.65 2.78
C PHE A 135 -2.84 -0.52 3.01
N PHE A 136 -2.04 -1.39 2.40
CA PHE A 136 -0.57 -1.31 2.46
C PHE A 136 -0.05 -0.01 1.84
N ILE A 137 -0.64 0.39 0.71
CA ILE A 137 -0.22 1.58 -0.03
C ILE A 137 -0.83 2.87 0.54
N ALA A 138 -1.95 2.80 1.26
CA ALA A 138 -2.58 3.97 1.89
C ALA A 138 -1.62 4.75 2.79
N MET A 139 -0.81 4.04 3.59
CA MET A 139 0.20 4.68 4.45
C MET A 139 1.30 5.35 3.63
N ALA A 140 1.78 4.69 2.57
CA ALA A 140 2.77 5.27 1.66
C ALA A 140 2.24 6.55 1.01
N VAL A 141 0.98 6.56 0.57
CA VAL A 141 0.35 7.76 0.00
C VAL A 141 0.19 8.87 1.05
N ALA A 142 -0.18 8.52 2.29
CA ALA A 142 -0.33 9.49 3.37
C ALA A 142 1.01 10.16 3.71
N VAL A 143 2.09 9.39 3.85
CA VAL A 143 3.45 9.89 4.11
C VAL A 143 3.94 10.78 2.97
N HIS A 144 3.65 10.39 1.72
CA HIS A 144 4.04 11.17 0.54
C HIS A 144 3.04 12.26 0.15
N GLN A 145 2.05 12.55 1.01
CA GLN A 145 1.00 13.56 0.81
C GLN A 145 0.35 13.50 -0.58
N GLY A 146 0.01 12.30 -1.05
CA GLY A 146 -0.66 12.12 -2.34
C GLY A 146 0.26 12.09 -3.55
N ASN A 147 1.59 12.25 -3.39
CA ASN A 147 2.54 12.18 -4.50
C ASN A 147 2.70 10.73 -4.98
N LEU A 148 2.10 10.44 -6.14
CA LEU A 148 2.01 9.10 -6.68
C LEU A 148 3.38 8.53 -7.10
N PHE A 149 4.29 9.36 -7.62
CA PHE A 149 5.62 8.90 -8.06
C PHE A 149 6.46 8.43 -6.87
N ARG A 150 6.47 9.22 -5.79
CA ARG A 150 7.19 8.82 -4.56
C ARG A 150 6.51 7.62 -3.90
N THR A 151 5.18 7.59 -3.91
CA THR A 151 4.39 6.46 -3.42
C THR A 151 4.75 5.17 -4.15
N LEU A 152 4.95 5.21 -5.46
CA LEU A 152 5.36 4.04 -6.25
C LEU A 152 6.72 3.50 -5.82
N ILE A 153 7.71 4.37 -5.65
CA ILE A 153 9.04 3.94 -5.20
C ILE A 153 8.95 3.31 -3.80
N SER A 154 8.32 4.00 -2.85
CA SER A 154 8.16 3.48 -1.49
C SER A 154 7.29 2.22 -1.46
N GLY A 155 6.24 2.16 -2.28
CA GLY A 155 5.29 1.07 -2.32
C GLY A 155 5.91 -0.20 -2.90
N VAL A 156 6.79 -0.08 -3.92
CA VAL A 156 7.55 -1.24 -4.44
C VAL A 156 8.45 -1.81 -3.34
N ILE A 157 9.11 -0.95 -2.58
CA ILE A 157 9.96 -1.37 -1.45
C ILE A 157 9.12 -2.03 -0.35
N ILE A 158 8.00 -1.40 0.05
CA ILE A 158 7.09 -1.94 1.07
C ILE A 158 6.57 -3.30 0.63
N MET A 159 6.03 -3.43 -0.59
CA MET A 159 5.49 -4.69 -1.09
C MET A 159 6.57 -5.77 -1.22
N GLY A 160 7.78 -5.40 -1.66
CA GLY A 160 8.91 -6.33 -1.73
C GLY A 160 9.30 -6.87 -0.35
N ILE A 161 9.39 -6.00 0.66
CA ILE A 161 9.66 -6.40 2.05
C ILE A 161 8.52 -7.27 2.58
N THR A 162 7.27 -6.87 2.38
CA THR A 162 6.08 -7.61 2.83
C THR A 162 6.05 -9.03 2.23
N LEU A 163 6.32 -9.19 0.93
CA LEU A 163 6.38 -10.51 0.28
C LEU A 163 7.53 -11.37 0.80
N TRP A 164 8.70 -10.77 1.03
CA TRP A 164 9.86 -11.47 1.58
C TRP A 164 9.62 -11.95 3.02
N ILE A 165 8.98 -11.10 3.84
CA ILE A 165 8.59 -11.45 5.21
C ILE A 165 7.49 -12.51 5.20
N ALA A 166 6.47 -12.38 4.35
CA ALA A 166 5.39 -13.35 4.20
C ALA A 166 5.92 -14.74 3.82
N THR A 167 6.98 -14.81 3.02
CA THR A 167 7.64 -16.07 2.67
C THR A 167 8.29 -16.74 3.87
N GLN A 168 8.89 -15.98 4.79
CA GLN A 168 9.50 -16.54 6.00
C GLN A 168 8.46 -17.01 7.02
N THR A 169 7.27 -16.43 7.03
CA THR A 169 6.21 -16.76 7.99
C THR A 169 5.30 -17.91 7.54
N ILE A 170 5.51 -18.49 6.35
CA ILE A 170 4.74 -19.63 5.81
C ILE A 170 4.66 -20.78 6.80
N GLY A 171 5.79 -21.16 7.42
CA GLY A 171 5.85 -22.29 8.35
C GLY A 171 4.96 -22.07 9.59
N LEU A 172 4.99 -20.86 10.16
CA LEU A 172 4.19 -20.50 11.32
C LEU A 172 2.69 -20.42 10.96
N HIS A 173 2.35 -19.82 9.81
CA HIS A 173 0.97 -19.76 9.34
C HIS A 173 0.40 -21.16 9.04
N THR A 174 1.21 -22.04 8.49
CA THR A 174 0.81 -23.44 8.23
C THR A 174 0.57 -24.19 9.55
N GLN A 175 1.42 -24.01 10.56
CA GLN A 175 1.19 -24.60 11.90
C GLN A 175 -0.07 -24.04 12.58
N LEU A 176 -0.30 -22.73 12.48
CA LEU A 176 -1.51 -22.10 13.01
C LEU A 176 -2.77 -22.63 12.31
N ALA A 177 -2.75 -22.75 10.99
CA ALA A 177 -3.86 -23.31 10.22
C ALA A 177 -4.11 -24.79 10.55
N ALA A 178 -3.06 -25.58 10.82
CA ALA A 178 -3.19 -26.96 11.29
C ALA A 178 -3.86 -27.03 12.67
N ASN A 179 -3.40 -26.20 13.61
CA ASN A 179 -3.97 -26.12 14.96
C ASN A 179 -5.43 -25.64 14.96
N ALA A 180 -5.80 -24.77 14.00
CA ALA A 180 -7.16 -24.29 13.81
C ALA A 180 -8.07 -25.28 13.05
N GLY A 181 -7.54 -26.41 12.58
CA GLY A 181 -8.30 -27.37 11.76
C GLY A 181 -8.64 -26.87 10.34
N ALA A 182 -8.01 -25.79 9.89
CA ALA A 182 -8.27 -25.16 8.59
C ALA A 182 -7.32 -25.65 7.47
N LEU A 183 -6.35 -26.51 7.81
CA LEU A 183 -5.38 -27.01 6.85
C LEU A 183 -5.94 -28.16 6.02
N LYS A 184 -5.91 -28.03 4.69
CA LYS A 184 -6.11 -29.17 3.79
C LYS A 184 -4.88 -30.07 3.81
N ALA A 185 -5.06 -31.39 3.70
CA ALA A 185 -3.96 -32.36 3.79
C ALA A 185 -2.80 -32.00 2.84
N GLY A 186 -1.61 -31.78 3.41
CA GLY A 186 -0.39 -31.43 2.66
C GLY A 186 -0.31 -29.99 2.14
N GLY A 187 -1.28 -29.12 2.47
CA GLY A 187 -1.29 -27.73 2.03
C GLY A 187 -0.40 -26.83 2.89
N GLN A 188 0.21 -25.82 2.27
CA GLN A 188 0.83 -24.69 2.97
C GLN A 188 -0.09 -23.47 2.90
N VAL A 189 -0.12 -22.68 3.96
CA VAL A 189 -0.92 -21.46 4.05
C VAL A 189 -0.01 -20.28 4.32
N ALA A 190 -0.21 -19.21 3.56
CA ALA A 190 0.48 -17.94 3.69
C ALA A 190 -0.54 -16.81 3.64
N SER A 191 -0.22 -15.69 4.28
CA SER A 191 -1.02 -14.47 4.22
C SER A 191 -0.10 -13.26 4.07
N LEU A 192 -0.50 -12.31 3.23
CA LEU A 192 0.25 -11.07 3.07
C LEU A 192 -0.04 -10.08 4.21
N ASP A 193 -1.30 -9.98 4.63
CA ASP A 193 -1.76 -9.06 5.68
C ASP A 193 -1.13 -9.35 7.05
N GLN A 194 -1.28 -10.59 7.53
CA GLN A 194 -0.75 -11.00 8.83
C GLN A 194 0.71 -11.48 8.72
N GLY A 195 1.00 -12.29 7.69
CA GLY A 195 2.32 -12.89 7.51
C GLY A 195 3.38 -11.94 6.96
N GLY A 196 2.99 -10.89 6.25
CA GLY A 196 3.91 -9.87 5.73
C GLY A 196 4.11 -8.66 6.65
N SER A 197 3.47 -8.62 7.82
CA SER A 197 3.60 -7.54 8.79
C SER A 197 5.02 -7.50 9.38
N PRO A 198 5.79 -6.40 9.16
CA PRO A 198 7.16 -6.30 9.66
C PRO A 198 7.23 -6.29 11.19
N ILE A 199 6.22 -5.73 11.87
CA ILE A 199 6.15 -5.68 13.33
C ILE A 199 5.98 -7.09 13.90
N THR A 200 5.06 -7.87 13.32
CA THR A 200 4.84 -9.27 13.73
C THR A 200 6.10 -10.11 13.50
N TRP A 201 6.78 -9.90 12.37
CA TRP A 201 8.02 -10.59 12.07
C TRP A 201 9.17 -10.22 13.02
N LEU A 202 9.30 -8.94 13.38
CA LEU A 202 10.29 -8.48 14.38
C LEU A 202 10.07 -9.14 15.74
N LEU A 203 8.82 -9.27 16.18
CA LEU A 203 8.49 -9.97 17.42
C LEU A 203 8.85 -11.45 17.32
N ILE A 204 8.52 -12.13 16.22
CA ILE A 204 8.88 -13.53 15.99
C ILE A 204 10.40 -13.72 16.06
N GLN A 205 11.18 -12.84 15.42
CA GLN A 205 12.64 -12.92 15.43
C GLN A 205 13.25 -12.66 16.82
N LEU A 206 12.65 -11.77 17.62
CA LEU A 206 13.07 -11.52 19.00
C LEU A 206 13.01 -12.80 19.87
N PHE A 207 12.05 -13.68 19.62
CA PHE A 207 11.86 -14.92 20.37
C PHE A 207 12.54 -16.15 19.73
N THR A 208 12.80 -16.12 18.42
CA THR A 208 13.30 -17.31 17.67
C THR A 208 14.78 -17.21 17.27
N TRP A 209 15.39 -16.01 17.30
CA TRP A 209 16.83 -15.74 17.04
C TRP A 209 17.43 -16.33 15.75
N GLN A 210 16.61 -16.66 14.74
CA GLN A 210 17.09 -17.33 13.53
C GLN A 210 17.69 -16.38 12.48
N ASN A 211 17.28 -15.10 12.46
CA ASN A 211 17.68 -14.17 11.39
C ASN A 211 18.11 -12.79 11.93
N PHE A 212 19.26 -12.76 12.61
CA PHE A 212 19.80 -11.57 13.30
C PHE A 212 20.01 -10.36 12.38
N VAL A 213 20.47 -10.58 11.14
CA VAL A 213 20.75 -9.50 10.17
C VAL A 213 19.46 -8.81 9.72
N GLY A 214 18.41 -9.58 9.41
CA GLY A 214 17.12 -9.01 9.03
C GLY A 214 16.44 -8.31 10.20
N PHE A 215 16.55 -8.86 11.42
CA PHE A 215 16.05 -8.20 12.64
C PHE A 215 16.70 -6.83 12.84
N ALA A 216 18.02 -6.73 12.70
CA ALA A 216 18.75 -5.47 12.86
C ALA A 216 18.36 -4.41 11.81
N VAL A 217 18.18 -4.81 10.55
CA VAL A 217 17.77 -3.89 9.46
C VAL A 217 16.33 -3.41 9.64
N SER A 218 15.39 -4.30 9.97
CA SER A 218 14.00 -3.92 10.20
C SER A 218 13.84 -3.07 11.46
N ALA A 219 14.52 -3.42 12.56
CA ALA A 219 14.46 -2.66 13.80
C ALA A 219 15.05 -1.25 13.64
N SER A 220 16.14 -1.10 12.87
CA SER A 220 16.73 0.21 12.60
C SER A 220 15.85 1.08 11.71
N ILE A 221 15.19 0.52 10.68
CA ILE A 221 14.22 1.26 9.85
C ILE A 221 13.05 1.77 10.69
N TYR A 222 12.52 0.94 11.61
CA TYR A 222 11.40 1.34 12.47
C TYR A 222 11.80 2.31 13.59
N LEU A 223 12.99 2.17 14.19
CA LEU A 223 13.50 3.12 15.17
C LEU A 223 13.79 4.48 14.52
N ALA A 224 14.31 4.51 13.30
CA ALA A 224 14.50 5.73 12.54
C ALA A 224 13.17 6.36 12.11
N GLY A 225 12.16 5.54 11.78
CA GLY A 225 10.82 6.01 11.40
C GLY A 225 9.95 6.49 12.57
N GLY A 226 10.18 5.99 13.78
CA GLY A 226 9.44 6.40 14.99
C GLY A 226 9.95 7.68 15.67
N LEU A 227 11.05 8.26 15.16
CA LEU A 227 11.67 9.49 15.67
C LEU A 227 11.31 10.75 14.85
N VAL A 228 10.36 10.67 13.92
CA VAL A 228 9.82 11.78 13.11
C VAL A 228 8.33 11.95 13.40
#